data_AF-A0A2V8MX92-F1
#
_entry.id   AF-A0A2V8MX92-F1
#
_cell.length_a   1.000
_cell.length_b   1.000
_cell.length_c   1.000
_cell.angle_alpha   90.00
_cell.angle_beta   90.00
_cell.angle_gamma   90.00
#
_symmetry.space_group_name_H-M   'P 1'
#
loop_
_entity.id
_entity.type
_entity.pdbx_description
1 polymer ?
#
loop_
_entity_poly.entity_id
_entity_poly.type
_entity_poly.pdbx_seq_one_letter_code
_entity_poly.pdbx_strand_id
1 'polypeptide(L)'
;LSEFFTKKIRGFEPPKLKRKAIVHGHCHQKALMKMDSEEEVLKKLGLDFEILDSGCCGMAGSFGFEKDHYDISMQIGELVLLPAVRRAAPDTLIIANGFSCREQIAQATNRSALHLADVMQMATNNGGQK
;
A
#
# COMPACT_ATOMS: atom_id res chain seq x y z
N LEU A 1 -1.83 9.99 -7.49
CA LEU A 1 -0.92 9.39 -8.50
C LEU A 1 -1.68 8.58 -9.54
N SER A 2 -2.45 7.57 -9.13
CA SER A 2 -3.12 6.64 -10.04
C SER A 2 -4.13 7.33 -10.98
N GLU A 3 -4.91 8.29 -10.48
CA GLU A 3 -5.83 9.08 -11.32
C GLU A 3 -5.15 9.83 -12.47
N PHE A 4 -3.91 10.27 -12.28
CA PHE A 4 -3.17 10.96 -13.34
C PHE A 4 -2.81 10.00 -14.48
N PHE A 5 -2.33 8.80 -14.14
CA PHE A 5 -2.01 7.77 -15.13
C PHE A 5 -3.26 7.25 -15.86
N THR A 6 -4.38 7.10 -15.16
CA THR A 6 -5.61 6.57 -15.78
C THR A 6 -6.37 7.63 -16.58
N LYS A 7 -6.45 8.88 -16.09
CA LYS A 7 -7.30 9.92 -16.69
C LYS A 7 -6.55 10.90 -17.59
N LYS A 8 -5.24 11.09 -17.41
CA LYS A 8 -4.45 12.11 -18.14
C LYS A 8 -3.45 11.54 -19.14
N ILE A 9 -3.06 10.27 -19.02
CA ILE A 9 -2.15 9.62 -19.97
C ILE A 9 -2.93 8.57 -20.79
N ARG A 10 -3.16 8.86 -22.07
CA ARG A 10 -3.76 7.88 -22.99
C ARG A 10 -2.75 6.79 -23.32
N GLY A 11 -3.15 5.51 -23.17
CA GLY A 11 -2.34 4.35 -23.58
C GLY A 11 -1.21 3.99 -22.63
N PHE A 12 -1.26 4.39 -21.36
CA PHE A 12 -0.24 3.99 -20.38
C PHE A 12 -0.28 2.48 -20.10
N GLU A 13 0.74 1.77 -20.56
CA GLU A 13 1.00 0.36 -20.26
C GLU A 13 2.29 0.24 -19.44
N PRO A 14 2.22 0.06 -18.12
CA PRO A 14 3.40 -0.13 -17.30
C PRO A 14 4.04 -1.51 -17.58
N PRO A 15 5.35 -1.64 -17.38
CA PRO A 15 6.03 -2.92 -17.43
C PRO A 15 5.42 -3.90 -16.41
N LYS A 16 5.40 -5.19 -16.75
CA LYS A 16 4.76 -6.20 -15.91
C LYS A 16 5.67 -6.60 -14.75
N LEU A 17 5.09 -6.70 -13.55
CA LEU A 17 5.72 -7.17 -12.33
C LEU A 17 4.87 -8.31 -11.77
N LYS A 18 5.23 -9.56 -12.09
CA LYS A 18 4.50 -10.75 -11.62
C LYS A 18 4.89 -11.08 -10.18
N ARG A 19 4.26 -10.41 -9.21
CA ARG A 19 4.44 -10.66 -7.77
C ARG A 19 3.11 -10.62 -7.05
N LYS A 20 3.07 -11.25 -5.87
CA LYS A 20 1.97 -11.09 -4.93
C LYS A 20 2.05 -9.75 -4.23
N ALA A 21 0.90 -9.16 -3.93
CA ALA A 21 0.82 -7.91 -3.19
C ALA A 21 -0.36 -7.88 -2.21
N ILE A 22 -0.14 -7.30 -1.03
CA ILE A 22 -1.23 -6.83 -0.17
C ILE A 22 -1.28 -5.31 -0.24
N VAL A 23 -2.48 -4.75 -0.35
CA VAL A 23 -2.69 -3.32 -0.55
C VAL A 23 -3.52 -2.77 0.60
N HIS A 24 -2.95 -1.83 1.34
CA HIS A 24 -3.67 -1.06 2.34
C HIS A 24 -4.13 0.26 1.72
N GLY A 25 -5.42 0.34 1.40
CA GLY A 25 -6.03 1.58 0.93
C GLY A 25 -5.95 2.67 1.99
N HIS A 26 -5.48 3.86 1.62
CA HIS A 26 -5.37 4.98 2.55
C HIS A 26 -6.75 5.32 3.12
N CYS A 27 -6.88 5.47 4.44
CA CYS A 27 -8.15 5.74 5.11
C CYS A 27 -8.93 6.95 4.51
N HIS A 28 -8.25 8.06 4.20
CA HIS A 28 -8.86 9.19 3.49
C HIS A 28 -9.34 8.85 2.08
N GLN A 29 -8.60 8.01 1.37
CA GLN A 29 -8.98 7.55 0.04
C GLN A 29 -10.20 6.65 0.15
N LYS A 30 -10.24 5.66 1.05
CA LYS A 30 -11.42 4.80 1.27
C LYS A 30 -12.68 5.58 1.70
N ALA A 31 -12.52 6.63 2.51
CA ALA A 31 -13.66 7.40 3.02
C ALA A 31 -14.23 8.42 2.02
N LEU A 32 -13.41 8.92 1.07
CA LEU A 32 -13.81 10.02 0.17
C LEU A 32 -13.74 9.67 -1.33
N MET A 33 -13.01 8.62 -1.73
CA MET A 33 -12.70 8.29 -3.12
C MET A 33 -12.80 6.78 -3.38
N LYS A 34 -13.13 6.38 -4.60
CA LYS A 34 -13.03 4.97 -4.98
C LYS A 34 -11.58 4.61 -5.29
N MET A 35 -11.14 3.42 -4.89
CA MET A 35 -9.80 2.90 -5.21
C MET A 35 -9.66 2.43 -6.67
N ASP A 36 -10.70 2.56 -7.49
CA ASP A 36 -10.79 2.09 -8.88
C ASP A 36 -9.54 2.40 -9.72
N SER A 37 -9.00 3.63 -9.62
CA SER A 37 -7.81 4.02 -10.39
C SER A 37 -6.52 3.34 -9.91
N GLU A 38 -6.41 3.07 -8.61
CA GLU A 38 -5.27 2.34 -8.06
C GLU A 38 -5.32 0.86 -8.43
N GLU A 39 -6.51 0.25 -8.34
CA GLU A 39 -6.74 -1.11 -8.84
C GLU A 39 -6.40 -1.25 -10.32
N GLU A 40 -6.80 -0.30 -11.16
CA GLU A 40 -6.51 -0.34 -12.59
C GLU A 40 -5.00 -0.35 -12.85
N VAL A 41 -4.24 0.49 -12.13
CA VAL A 41 -2.77 0.52 -12.24
C VAL A 41 -2.15 -0.80 -11.76
N LEU A 42 -2.61 -1.36 -10.65
CA LEU A 42 -2.11 -2.65 -10.13
C LEU A 42 -2.41 -3.81 -11.09
N LYS A 43 -3.63 -3.84 -11.67
CA LYS A 43 -4.02 -4.81 -12.71
C LYS A 43 -3.14 -4.65 -13.95
N LYS A 44 -2.88 -3.41 -14.39
CA LYS A 44 -1.98 -3.12 -15.52
C LYS A 44 -0.53 -3.53 -15.24
N LEU A 45 -0.04 -3.40 -14.00
CA LEU A 45 1.25 -3.93 -13.58
C LEU A 45 1.30 -5.47 -13.58
N GLY A 46 0.16 -6.16 -13.63
CA GLY A 46 0.09 -7.63 -13.64
C GLY A 46 0.40 -8.26 -12.28
N LEU A 47 0.13 -7.52 -11.20
CA LEU A 47 0.26 -8.01 -9.82
C LEU A 47 -0.91 -8.95 -9.46
N ASP A 48 -0.62 -9.97 -8.67
CA ASP A 48 -1.60 -10.78 -7.96
C ASP A 48 -1.85 -10.12 -6.60
N PHE A 49 -2.90 -9.30 -6.48
CA PHE A 49 -3.07 -8.43 -5.31
C PHE A 49 -4.38 -8.63 -4.58
N GLU A 50 -4.32 -8.46 -3.26
CA GLU A 50 -5.46 -8.37 -2.37
C GLU A 50 -5.52 -6.97 -1.76
N ILE A 51 -6.68 -6.31 -1.86
CA ILE A 51 -6.93 -5.08 -1.10
C ILE A 51 -7.49 -5.50 0.25
N LEU A 52 -6.80 -5.11 1.32
CA LEU A 52 -7.25 -5.42 2.68
C LEU A 52 -8.53 -4.66 3.00
N ASP A 53 -9.53 -5.36 3.54
CA ASP A 53 -10.71 -4.74 4.16
C ASP A 53 -10.37 -4.19 5.56
N SER A 54 -9.39 -3.30 5.61
CA SER A 54 -8.93 -2.64 6.83
C SER A 54 -9.47 -1.21 6.92
N GLY A 55 -9.74 -0.76 8.14
CA GLY A 55 -9.96 0.65 8.47
C GLY A 55 -8.67 1.47 8.50
N CYS A 56 -8.52 2.36 9.48
CA CYS A 56 -7.28 3.12 9.70
C CYS A 56 -6.09 2.21 10.04
N CYS A 57 -4.87 2.65 9.75
CA CYS A 57 -3.64 1.98 10.18
C CYS A 57 -3.33 2.17 11.68
N GLY A 58 -3.93 3.17 12.34
CA GLY A 58 -3.68 3.52 13.74
C GLY A 58 -2.92 4.84 13.93
N MET A 59 -2.08 5.22 12.97
CA MET A 59 -1.18 6.38 13.17
C MET A 59 -1.83 7.76 13.01
N ALA A 60 -2.72 7.94 12.02
CA ALA A 60 -3.42 9.19 11.73
C ALA A 60 -2.59 10.50 11.97
N GLY A 61 -1.44 10.64 11.31
CA GLY A 61 -0.52 11.77 11.55
C GLY A 61 0.37 11.56 12.77
N SER A 62 0.37 12.52 13.71
CA SER A 62 1.13 12.43 14.98
C SER A 62 0.45 11.57 16.03
N PHE A 63 -0.84 11.27 15.87
CA PHE A 63 -1.67 10.62 16.89
C PHE A 63 -1.00 9.35 17.43
N GLY A 64 -0.53 8.46 16.55
CA GLY A 64 0.11 7.21 17.01
C GLY A 64 1.52 7.37 17.61
N PHE A 65 2.11 8.56 17.59
CA PHE A 65 3.35 8.87 18.31
C PHE A 65 3.11 9.45 19.70
N GLU A 66 1.91 9.95 19.97
CA GLU A 66 1.58 10.56 21.25
C GLU A 66 1.50 9.47 22.32
N LYS A 67 2.18 9.68 23.45
CA LYS A 67 2.31 8.68 24.52
C LYS A 67 0.95 8.15 24.98
N ASP A 68 -0.03 9.03 25.09
CA ASP A 68 -1.38 8.70 25.57
C ASP A 68 -2.23 7.97 24.51
N HIS A 69 -1.78 7.95 23.26
CA HIS A 69 -2.49 7.40 22.11
C HIS A 69 -1.77 6.21 21.46
N TYR A 70 -0.51 5.94 21.83
CA TYR A 70 0.30 4.87 21.27
C TYR A 70 -0.38 3.50 21.37
N ASP A 71 -0.88 3.13 22.55
CA ASP A 71 -1.54 1.84 22.77
C ASP A 71 -2.81 1.69 21.91
N ILE A 72 -3.56 2.79 21.75
CA ILE A 72 -4.76 2.83 20.90
C ILE A 72 -4.38 2.69 19.42
N SER A 73 -3.34 3.41 18.97
CA SER A 73 -2.80 3.30 17.61
C SER A 73 -2.41 1.86 17.29
N MET A 74 -1.69 1.21 18.22
CA MET A 74 -1.31 -0.19 18.08
C MET A 74 -2.52 -1.11 18.01
N GLN A 75 -3.49 -0.97 18.91
CA GLN A 75 -4.74 -1.74 18.89
C GLN A 75 -5.49 -1.61 17.56
N ILE A 76 -5.55 -0.40 16.99
CA ILE A 76 -6.18 -0.17 15.68
C ILE A 76 -5.40 -0.90 14.57
N GLY A 77 -4.07 -0.81 14.57
CA GLY A 77 -3.22 -1.53 13.60
C GLY A 77 -3.39 -3.04 13.67
N GLU A 78 -3.60 -3.58 14.88
CA GLU A 78 -3.81 -5.01 15.15
C GLU A 78 -5.15 -5.56 14.65
N LEU A 79 -6.11 -4.72 14.26
CA LEU A 79 -7.40 -5.19 13.78
C LEU A 79 -7.27 -6.00 12.47
N VAL A 80 -6.54 -5.47 11.50
CA VAL A 80 -6.42 -6.08 10.15
C VAL A 80 -5.03 -5.91 9.56
N LEU A 81 -4.49 -4.69 9.57
CA LEU A 81 -3.28 -4.35 8.81
C LEU A 81 -2.05 -5.13 9.29
N LEU A 82 -1.69 -5.01 10.57
CA LEU A 82 -0.48 -5.60 11.11
C LEU A 82 -0.51 -7.15 11.07
N PRO A 83 -1.63 -7.83 11.40
CA PRO A 83 -1.72 -9.27 11.22
C PRO A 83 -1.58 -9.72 9.76
N ALA A 84 -2.20 -9.01 8.81
CA ALA A 84 -2.08 -9.34 7.38
C ALA A 84 -0.64 -9.21 6.88
N VAL A 85 0.04 -8.13 7.27
CA VAL A 85 1.46 -7.89 6.98
C VAL A 85 2.34 -9.02 7.52
N ARG A 86 2.12 -9.45 8.77
CA ARG A 86 2.92 -10.52 9.39
C ARG A 86 2.68 -11.90 8.77
N ARG A 87 1.46 -12.19 8.28
CA ARG A 87 1.14 -13.45 7.60
C ARG A 87 1.60 -13.49 6.15
N ALA A 88 1.79 -12.34 5.51
CA ALA A 88 2.19 -12.27 4.12
C ALA A 88 3.57 -12.93 3.91
N ALA A 89 3.71 -13.70 2.84
CA ALA A 89 4.98 -14.35 2.52
C ALA A 89 6.12 -13.30 2.36
N PRO A 90 7.38 -13.68 2.61
CA PRO A 90 8.51 -12.73 2.57
C PRO A 90 8.65 -11.98 1.25
N ASP A 91 8.28 -12.62 0.14
CA ASP A 91 8.32 -12.08 -1.22
C ASP A 91 7.06 -11.32 -1.64
N THR A 92 6.02 -11.29 -0.80
CA THR A 92 4.79 -10.52 -1.04
C THR A 92 5.06 -9.03 -0.83
N LEU A 93 4.69 -8.21 -1.81
CA LEU A 93 4.77 -6.76 -1.71
C LEU A 93 3.72 -6.24 -0.74
N ILE A 94 4.08 -5.22 0.04
CA ILE A 94 3.14 -4.50 0.90
C ILE A 94 3.03 -3.10 0.36
N ILE A 95 1.84 -2.68 -0.07
CA ILE A 95 1.63 -1.41 -0.75
C ILE A 95 0.76 -0.52 0.13
N ALA A 96 1.27 0.66 0.48
CA ALA A 96 0.55 1.68 1.22
C ALA A 96 1.04 3.08 0.80
N ASN A 97 0.15 3.88 0.20
CA ASN A 97 0.51 5.23 -0.27
C ASN A 97 0.66 6.25 0.86
N GLY A 98 -0.01 6.03 1.99
CA GLY A 98 0.09 6.93 3.14
C GLY A 98 1.42 6.79 3.87
N PHE A 99 2.12 7.90 4.09
CA PHE A 99 3.35 7.92 4.89
C PHE A 99 3.13 7.30 6.27
N SER A 100 2.11 7.75 7.00
CA SER A 100 1.78 7.22 8.33
C SER A 100 1.46 5.72 8.32
N CYS A 101 0.89 5.20 7.23
CA CYS A 101 0.60 3.76 7.11
C CYS A 101 1.89 2.96 6.93
N ARG A 102 2.82 3.45 6.10
CA ARG A 102 4.13 2.82 5.93
C ARG A 102 4.93 2.85 7.22
N GLU A 103 4.87 3.97 7.94
CA GLU A 103 5.57 4.15 9.21
C GLU A 103 5.04 3.18 10.29
N GLN A 104 3.71 3.06 10.42
CA GLN A 104 3.10 2.08 11.35
C GLN A 104 3.60 0.66 11.07
N ILE A 105 3.62 0.26 9.80
CA ILE A 105 4.06 -1.06 9.39
C ILE A 105 5.53 -1.29 9.72
N ALA A 106 6.37 -0.29 9.46
CA ALA A 106 7.81 -0.35 9.72
C ALA A 106 8.14 -0.40 11.22
N GLN A 107 7.37 0.30 12.06
CA GLN A 107 7.59 0.30 13.51
C GLN A 107 7.06 -0.96 14.19
N ALA A 108 5.92 -1.48 13.74
CA ALA A 108 5.23 -2.58 14.40
C ALA A 108 5.58 -3.97 13.84
N THR A 109 6.34 -4.04 12.73
CA THR A 109 6.67 -5.30 12.05
C THR A 109 8.08 -5.29 11.47
N ASN A 110 8.61 -6.47 11.12
CA ASN A 110 9.87 -6.60 10.40
C ASN A 110 9.71 -6.44 8.87
N ARG A 111 8.68 -5.70 8.43
CA ARG A 111 8.35 -5.49 7.02
C ARG A 111 8.29 -4.01 6.72
N SER A 112 8.58 -3.66 5.47
CA SER A 112 8.42 -2.30 4.95
C SER A 112 7.38 -2.30 3.86
N ALA A 113 6.48 -1.31 3.91
CA ALA A 113 5.53 -1.05 2.86
C ALA A 113 6.09 -0.05 1.84
N LEU A 114 5.65 -0.18 0.59
CA LEU A 114 6.06 0.62 -0.55
C LEU A 114 4.96 1.59 -0.95
N HIS A 115 5.35 2.74 -1.49
CA HIS A 115 4.43 3.58 -2.23
C HIS A 115 4.19 2.97 -3.62
N LEU A 116 3.02 3.18 -4.22
CA LEU A 116 2.73 2.66 -5.58
C LEU A 116 3.78 3.10 -6.62
N ALA A 117 4.31 4.31 -6.46
CA ALA A 117 5.40 4.83 -7.30
C ALA A 117 6.67 3.97 -7.24
N ASP A 118 7.03 3.47 -6.06
CA ASP A 118 8.21 2.61 -5.88
C ASP A 118 8.00 1.28 -6.59
N VAL A 119 6.79 0.72 -6.51
CA VAL A 119 6.41 -0.51 -7.21
C VAL A 119 6.47 -0.32 -8.72
N MET A 120 6.00 0.83 -9.23
CA MET A 120 6.12 1.18 -10.65
C MET A 120 7.59 1.30 -11.09
N GLN A 121 8.44 1.92 -10.26
CA GLN A 121 9.87 2.01 -10.55
C GLN A 121 10.54 0.64 -10.56
N MET A 122 10.20 -0.25 -9.61
CA MET A 122 10.68 -1.64 -9.60
C MET A 122 10.30 -2.38 -10.88
N ALA A 123 9.07 -2.19 -11.37
CA ALA A 123 8.63 -2.78 -12.62
C ALA A 123 9.47 -2.28 -13.82
N THR A 124 9.80 -0.98 -13.86
CA THR A 124 10.66 -0.41 -14.91
C THR A 124 12.08 -0.96 -14.86
N ASN A 125 12.68 -1.06 -13.67
CA ASN A 125 14.05 -1.56 -13.52
C ASN A 125 14.16 -3.05 -13.84
N ASN A 126 13.16 -3.85 -13.46
CA ASN A 126 13.11 -5.28 -13.80
C ASN A 126 12.79 -5.53 -15.28
N GLY A 127 12.08 -4.60 -15.93
CA GLY A 127 11.83 -4.63 -17.38
C GLY A 127 13.02 -4.17 -18.23
N GLY A 128 14.00 -3.47 -17.63
CA GLY A 128 15.23 -3.00 -18.28
C GLY A 128 16.40 -4.00 -18.26
N GLN A 129 16.23 -5.16 -17.63
CA GLN A 129 17.17 -6.29 -17.70
C GLN A 129 16.74 -7.29 -18.78
N LYS A 130 16.63 -6.82 -20.02
CA LYS A 130 16.54 -7.67 -21.21
C LYS A 130 17.76 -7.46 -22.08
#